data_AF-A0A7V3LXK4-F1
#
_entry.id   AF-A0A7V3LXK4-F1
#
_cell.length_a   1.000
_cell.length_b   1.000
_cell.length_c   1.000
_cell.angle_alpha   90.00
_cell.angle_beta   90.00
_cell.angle_gamma   90.00
#
_symmetry.space_group_name_H-M   'P 1'
#
loop_
_entity.id
_entity.type
_entity.pdbx_description
1 polymer ?
#
loop_
_entity_poly.entity_id
_entity_poly.type
_entity_poly.pdbx_seq_one_letter_code
_entity_poly.pdbx_strand_id
1 'polypeptide(L)' 'MPQYNVGHPARVGRILAGLDRWPGLALAGAAYHGIGIPDCIHSGEMAVKSLFRSQDERTQMNADATR' A
#
# COMPACT_ATOMS: atom_id res chain seq x y z
N MET A 1 14.93 13.16 -12.95
CA MET A 1 14.39 11.78 -12.95
C MET A 1 14.85 11.11 -11.66
N PRO A 2 13.97 10.47 -10.86
CA PRO A 2 14.38 9.79 -9.64
C PRO A 2 15.40 8.70 -9.96
N GLN A 3 16.51 8.70 -9.23
CA GLN A 3 17.52 7.64 -9.31
C GLN A 3 17.27 6.65 -8.20
N TYR A 4 16.74 5.48 -8.56
CA TYR A 4 16.64 4.38 -7.62
C TYR A 4 18.01 3.73 -7.47
N ASN A 5 18.53 3.80 -6.24
CA ASN A 5 19.79 3.14 -5.91
C ASN A 5 19.67 1.62 -6.13
N VAL A 6 20.81 0.98 -6.41
CA VAL A 6 20.89 -0.48 -6.43
C VAL A 6 20.34 -1.03 -5.10
N GLY A 7 19.42 -1.99 -5.18
CA GLY A 7 18.73 -2.56 -4.02
C GLY A 7 17.46 -1.81 -3.57
N HIS A 8 17.07 -0.73 -4.25
CA HIS A 8 15.81 -0.03 -3.96
C HIS A 8 14.57 -0.94 -4.01
N PRO A 9 14.38 -1.81 -5.02
CA PRO A 9 13.23 -2.73 -5.04
C PRO A 9 13.19 -3.67 -3.83
N ALA A 10 14.35 -4.19 -3.41
CA ALA A 10 14.44 -5.04 -2.22
C ALA A 10 14.12 -4.27 -0.93
N ARG A 11 14.53 -3.00 -0.84
CA ARG A 11 14.17 -2.11 0.28
C ARG A 11 12.67 -1.86 0.32
N VAL A 12 12.06 -1.51 -0.81
CA VAL A 12 10.61 -1.30 -0.91
C VAL A 12 9.86 -2.57 -0.55
N GLY A 13 10.28 -3.74 -1.04
CA GLY A 13 9.67 -5.02 -0.68
C GLY A 13 9.65 -5.29 0.81
N ARG A 14 10.76 -5.01 1.53
CA ARG A 14 10.79 -5.15 3.00
C ARG A 14 9.86 -4.17 3.71
N ILE A 15 9.71 -2.95 3.19
CA ILE A 15 8.78 -1.96 3.75
C ILE A 15 7.35 -2.44 3.57
N LEU A 16 6.98 -2.87 2.36
CA LEU A 16 5.64 -3.33 2.03
C LEU A 16 5.25 -4.57 2.84
N ALA A 17 6.16 -5.55 2.99
CA ALA A 17 5.92 -6.71 3.87
C ALA A 17 5.72 -6.32 5.35
N GLY A 18 6.29 -5.20 5.80
CA GLY A 18 6.06 -4.67 7.14
C GLY A 18 4.66 -4.07 7.34
N LEU A 19 4.00 -3.65 6.25
CA LEU A 19 2.65 -3.08 6.29
C LEU A 19 1.56 -4.12 6.56
N ASP A 20 1.84 -5.41 6.37
CA ASP A 20 0.88 -6.49 6.67
C ASP A 20 0.41 -6.45 8.14
N ARG A 21 1.22 -5.88 9.04
CA ARG A 21 0.87 -5.66 10.45
C ARG A 21 -0.13 -4.52 10.66
N TRP A 22 -0.32 -3.67 9.66
CA TRP A 22 -1.09 -2.44 9.73
C TRP A 22 -2.11 -2.36 8.57
N PRO A 23 -3.22 -3.12 8.62
CA PRO A 23 -4.21 -3.13 7.53
C PRO A 23 -4.93 -1.78 7.29
N GLY A 24 -4.70 -0.78 8.15
CA GLY A 24 -5.19 0.59 7.98
C GLY A 24 -4.14 1.55 7.42
N LEU A 25 -2.97 1.07 7.01
CA LEU A 25 -1.86 1.87 6.51
C LEU A 25 -1.45 1.40 5.12
N ALA A 26 -1.41 2.32 4.16
CA ALA A 26 -0.91 2.10 2.81
C ALA A 26 0.08 3.20 2.44
N LEU A 27 1.04 2.87 1.57
CA LEU A 27 2.08 3.79 1.10
C LEU A 27 1.90 4.06 -0.39
N ALA A 28 2.20 5.30 -0.81
CA ALA A 28 2.09 5.76 -2.19
C ALA A 28 3.19 6.79 -2.51
N GLY A 29 3.38 7.07 -3.80
CA GLY A 29 4.36 8.02 -4.32
C GLY A 29 5.66 7.43 -4.88
N ALA A 30 6.42 8.30 -5.55
CA ALA A 30 7.64 7.98 -6.29
C ALA A 30 8.76 7.36 -5.46
N ALA A 31 8.72 7.48 -4.13
CA ALA A 31 9.67 6.83 -3.24
C ALA A 31 9.49 5.30 -3.14
N TYR A 32 8.34 4.77 -3.59
CA TYR A 32 8.03 3.34 -3.56
C TYR A 32 7.87 2.76 -4.96
N HIS A 33 7.27 3.51 -5.87
CA HIS A 33 7.05 3.13 -7.26
C HIS A 33 6.82 4.38 -8.12
N GLY A 34 7.26 4.34 -9.38
CA GLY A 34 6.93 5.37 -10.34
C GLY A 34 7.95 6.49 -10.47
N ILE A 35 8.07 7.00 -11.70
CA ILE A 35 9.14 7.90 -12.11
C ILE A 35 8.57 9.31 -12.40
N GLY A 36 7.24 9.43 -12.52
CA GLY A 36 6.55 10.70 -12.82
C GLY A 36 5.22 10.90 -12.06
N ILE A 37 4.62 12.08 -12.27
CA ILE A 37 3.33 12.47 -11.66
C ILE A 37 2.22 11.45 -11.93
N PRO A 38 2.04 10.92 -13.17
CA PRO A 38 1.00 9.92 -13.43
C PRO A 38 1.14 8.66 -12.56
N ASP A 39 2.36 8.18 -12.35
CA ASP A 39 2.61 7.02 -11.49
C ASP A 39 2.32 7.31 -10.02
N CYS A 40 2.66 8.53 -9.56
CA CYS A 40 2.30 8.99 -8.22
C CYS A 40 0.77 8.98 -8.02
N ILE A 41 0.02 9.51 -8.98
CA ILE A 41 -1.46 9.54 -8.92
C ILE A 41 -2.00 8.11 -8.89
N HIS A 42 -1.58 7.27 -9.83
CA HIS A 42 -2.01 5.87 -9.90
C HIS A 42 -1.73 5.12 -8.60
N SER A 43 -0.57 5.34 -8.01
CA SER A 43 -0.25 4.72 -6.74
C SER A 43 -1.10 5.17 -5.56
N GLY A 44 -1.49 6.45 -5.53
CA GLY A 44 -2.40 6.95 -4.50
C GLY A 44 -3.76 6.29 -4.61
N GLU A 45 -4.28 6.12 -5.83
CA GLU A 45 -5.54 5.40 -6.07
C GLU A 45 -5.45 3.95 -5.59
N MET A 46 -4.34 3.25 -5.87
CA MET A 46 -4.15 1.87 -5.45
C MET A 46 -4.05 1.73 -3.92
N ALA A 47 -3.33 2.64 -3.26
CA ALA A 47 -3.22 2.67 -1.79
C ALA A 47 -4.59 2.87 -1.13
N VAL A 48 -5.41 3.78 -1.64
CA VAL A 48 -6.76 3.99 -1.11
C VAL A 48 -7.65 2.75 -1.35
N LYS A 49 -7.58 2.14 -2.53
CA LYS A 49 -8.31 0.90 -2.84
C LYS A 49 -7.93 -0.26 -1.92
N SER A 50 -6.66 -0.39 -1.52
CA SER A 50 -6.24 -1.43 -0.58
C SER A 50 -6.81 -1.20 0.81
N LEU A 51 -6.84 0.05 1.28
CA LEU A 51 -7.41 0.40 2.59
C LEU A 51 -8.89 0.08 2.68
N PHE A 52 -9.67 0.42 1.65
CA PHE A 52 -11.11 0.11 1.64
C PHE A 52 -11.38 -1.40 1.67
N ARG A 53 -10.58 -2.19 0.96
CA ARG A 53 -10.68 -3.66 0.98
C ARG A 53 -10.42 -4.23 2.38
N SER A 54 -9.35 -3.77 3.04
CA SER A 54 -9.00 -4.22 4.39
C SER A 54 -10.03 -3.81 5.45
N GLN A 55 -10.75 -2.70 5.25
CA GLN A 55 -11.85 -2.30 6.12
C GLN A 55 -13.10 -3.15 5.90
N ASP A 56 -13.39 -3.52 4.66
CA ASP A 56 -14.52 -4.38 4.32
C ASP A 56 -14.35 -5.77 4.95
N GLU A 57 -13.15 -6.36 4.86
CA GLU A 57 -12.78 -7.62 5.50
C GLU A 57 -12.95 -7.58 7.04
N ARG A 58 -12.53 -6.47 7.68
CA ARG A 58 -12.73 -6.28 9.13
C ARG A 58 -14.19 -6.12 9.51
N THR A 59 -14.96 -5.41 8.69
CA THR A 59 -16.39 -5.19 8.93
C THR A 59 -17.16 -6.51 8.84
N GLN A 60 -16.84 -7.33 7.83
CA GLN A 60 -17.42 -8.65 7.65
C GLN A 60 -17.05 -9.62 8.80
N MET A 61 -15.77 -9.67 9.20
CA MET A 61 -15.35 -10.49 10.36
C MET A 61 -16.08 -10.10 11.66
N ASN A 62 -16.29 -8.81 11.90
CA ASN A 62 -16.98 -8.34 13.10
C ASN A 62 -18.50 -8.65 13.05
N ALA A 63 -19.10 -8.58 11.86
CA ALA A 63 -20.50 -8.96 11.66
C ALA A 63 -20.72 -10.47 11.87
N ASP A 64 -19.81 -11.32 11.39
CA ASP A 64 -19.90 -12.78 11.53
C ASP A 64 -19.65 -13.25 12.97
N ALA A 65 -18.79 -12.56 13.74
CA ALA A 65 -18.53 -12.89 15.14
C ALA A 65 -19.71 -12.61 16.10
N THR A 66 -20.71 -11.86 15.65
CA THR A 66 -21.89 -11.48 16.46
C THR A 66 -23.08 -12.42 16.21
N ARG A 67 -22.93 -13.41 15.32
CA ARG A 67 -23.99 -14.34 14.90
C ARG A 67 -23.76 -15.75 15.44
#